data_AF-A0ABD5YKT1-F1
#
_entry.id   AF-A0ABD5YKT1-F1
#
_cell.length_a   1.000
_cell.length_b   1.000
_cell.length_c   1.000
_cell.angle_alpha   90.00
_cell.angle_beta   90.00
_cell.angle_gamma   90.00
#
_symmetry.space_group_name_H-M   'P 1'
#
loop_
_entity.id
_entity.type
_entity.pdbx_description
1 polymer ?
#
loop_
_entity_poly.entity_id
_entity_poly.type
_entity_poly.pdbx_seq_one_letter_code
_entity_poly.pdbx_strand_id
1 'polypeptide(L)'
;MVRITDDSGTYTKCILDPYEDELEKLEAAARREDWEREVAVQLMGRCGLRADEVTYPTRERLQWSSSGECWLLEVQGKDTSGGEGKTRDAWVPEDVAENIQRFVSERNRDPDAPIVSVSTSSIRRWVREAARQLAEEGERWARVSSHDLRRSWATYHMVEQGTDVRTMMSIGGWSNYDAIEPYLGEPTEAKIGRSMSA
;
A
#
# COMPACT_ATOMS: atom_id res chain seq x y z
N MET A 1 8.78 -14.68 -8.85
CA MET A 1 9.90 -13.89 -8.27
C MET A 1 10.64 -13.10 -9.34
N VAL A 2 10.13 -11.91 -9.67
CA VAL A 2 10.90 -10.93 -10.45
C VAL A 2 11.83 -10.20 -9.49
N ARG A 3 13.13 -10.57 -9.51
CA ARG A 3 14.16 -9.78 -8.83
C ARG A 3 14.47 -8.58 -9.71
N ILE A 4 13.90 -7.43 -9.39
CA ILE A 4 14.27 -6.18 -10.04
C ILE A 4 15.57 -5.68 -9.40
N THR A 5 16.68 -5.92 -10.08
CA THR A 5 17.97 -5.30 -9.79
C THR A 5 17.88 -3.83 -10.20
N ASP A 6 18.28 -2.90 -9.34
CA ASP A 6 18.49 -1.50 -9.75
C ASP A 6 19.96 -1.12 -9.69
N ASP A 7 20.28 -0.07 -10.44
CA ASP A 7 21.60 0.58 -10.49
C ASP A 7 21.97 1.35 -9.20
N SER A 8 21.11 1.32 -8.17
CA SER A 8 21.33 2.07 -6.92
C SER A 8 21.89 1.23 -5.77
N GLY A 9 22.00 -0.09 -5.95
CA GLY A 9 22.85 -0.97 -5.15
C GLY A 9 22.80 -0.76 -3.64
N THR A 10 21.72 -1.15 -2.94
CA THR A 10 21.85 -1.60 -1.52
C THR A 10 20.70 -2.44 -0.96
N TYR A 11 19.54 -2.60 -1.62
CA TYR A 11 18.41 -3.35 -1.05
C TYR A 11 17.84 -4.40 -2.00
N THR A 12 17.68 -5.65 -1.52
CA THR A 12 16.89 -6.66 -2.23
C THR A 12 15.42 -6.26 -2.17
N LYS A 13 14.83 -5.89 -3.32
CA LYS A 13 13.40 -5.61 -3.43
C LYS A 13 12.61 -6.92 -3.33
N CYS A 14 11.59 -6.96 -2.49
CA CYS A 14 10.72 -8.13 -2.35
C CYS A 14 9.32 -7.79 -2.84
N ILE A 15 9.07 -7.93 -4.14
CA ILE A 15 7.72 -7.79 -4.72
C ILE A 15 6.86 -8.97 -4.23
N LEU A 16 5.64 -8.66 -3.79
CA LEU A 16 4.62 -9.66 -3.47
C LEU A 16 4.10 -10.27 -4.78
N ASP A 17 4.25 -11.58 -4.93
CA ASP A 17 3.99 -12.31 -6.17
C ASP A 17 3.70 -13.80 -5.89
N PRO A 18 2.43 -14.26 -5.96
CA PRO A 18 1.25 -13.54 -6.42
C PRO A 18 0.81 -12.42 -5.47
N TYR A 19 0.57 -11.21 -6.00
CA TYR A 19 0.34 -10.00 -5.20
C TYR A 19 -0.83 -10.14 -4.21
N GLU A 20 -1.99 -10.58 -4.69
CA GLU A 20 -3.20 -10.73 -3.87
C GLU A 20 -2.98 -11.73 -2.73
N ASP A 21 -2.59 -12.96 -3.07
CA ASP A 21 -2.38 -14.05 -2.10
C ASP A 21 -1.32 -13.71 -1.04
N GLU A 22 -0.20 -13.11 -1.47
CA GLU A 22 0.89 -12.78 -0.56
C GLU A 22 0.55 -11.58 0.33
N LEU A 23 -0.17 -10.59 -0.19
CA LEU A 23 -0.65 -9.48 0.61
C LEU A 23 -1.69 -9.95 1.64
N GLU A 24 -2.64 -10.81 1.26
CA GLU A 24 -3.61 -11.41 2.18
C GLU A 24 -2.94 -12.18 3.33
N LYS A 25 -1.90 -12.96 3.05
CA LYS A 25 -1.13 -13.65 4.10
C LYS A 25 -0.49 -12.68 5.08
N LEU A 26 0.05 -11.56 4.58
CA LEU A 26 0.67 -10.54 5.41
C LEU A 26 -0.37 -9.79 6.25
N GLU A 27 -1.53 -9.47 5.67
CA GLU A 27 -2.68 -8.88 6.36
C GLU A 27 -3.18 -9.81 7.48
N ALA A 28 -3.35 -11.10 7.18
CA ALA A 28 -3.72 -12.12 8.16
C ALA A 28 -2.68 -12.25 9.29
N ALA A 29 -1.39 -12.22 8.96
CA ALA A 29 -0.31 -12.25 9.94
C ALA A 29 -0.33 -11.02 10.86
N ALA A 30 -0.55 -9.84 10.31
CA ALA A 30 -0.71 -8.61 11.09
C ALA A 30 -1.97 -8.66 11.97
N ARG A 31 -3.09 -9.18 11.45
CA ARG A 31 -4.35 -9.32 12.18
C ARG A 31 -4.24 -10.23 13.39
N ARG A 32 -3.47 -11.32 13.32
CA ARG A 32 -3.26 -12.22 14.49
C ARG A 32 -2.75 -11.47 15.72
N GLU A 33 -1.99 -10.39 15.50
CA GLU A 33 -1.45 -9.55 16.57
C GLU A 33 -2.44 -8.46 17.02
N ASP A 34 -2.99 -7.67 16.09
CA ASP A 34 -4.08 -6.72 16.35
C ASP A 34 -4.73 -6.23 15.05
N TRP A 35 -6.00 -5.82 15.11
CA TRP A 35 -6.74 -5.25 13.96
C TRP A 35 -6.11 -3.95 13.42
N GLU A 36 -5.60 -3.09 14.30
CA GLU A 36 -4.94 -1.84 13.87
C GLU A 36 -3.72 -2.13 12.97
N ARG A 37 -3.04 -3.26 13.20
CA ARG A 37 -1.90 -3.68 12.38
C ARG A 37 -2.34 -4.17 11.00
N GLU A 38 -3.43 -4.92 10.93
CA GLU A 38 -4.05 -5.32 9.65
C GLU A 38 -4.40 -4.07 8.82
N VAL A 39 -5.10 -3.11 9.43
CA VAL A 39 -5.47 -1.86 8.76
C VAL A 39 -4.23 -1.09 8.31
N ALA A 40 -3.17 -1.04 9.11
CA ALA A 40 -1.91 -0.41 8.69
C ALA A 40 -1.29 -1.10 7.46
N VAL A 41 -1.32 -2.45 7.41
CA VAL A 41 -0.83 -3.20 6.24
C VAL A 41 -1.72 -2.94 5.02
N GLN A 42 -3.05 -2.95 5.16
CA GLN A 42 -3.99 -2.64 4.07
C GLN A 42 -3.79 -1.22 3.51
N LEU A 43 -3.60 -0.22 4.36
CA LEU A 43 -3.33 1.15 3.90
C LEU A 43 -2.07 1.23 3.03
N MET A 44 -1.02 0.48 3.35
CA MET A 44 0.22 0.47 2.56
C MET A 44 0.13 -0.44 1.32
N GLY A 45 -0.42 -1.64 1.49
CA GLY A 45 -0.46 -2.69 0.49
C GLY A 45 -1.61 -2.56 -0.50
N ARG A 46 -2.79 -2.12 -0.06
CA ARG A 46 -4.01 -2.00 -0.90
C ARG A 46 -4.26 -0.59 -1.42
N CYS A 47 -3.84 0.43 -0.65
CA CYS A 47 -4.10 1.84 -0.96
C CYS A 47 -2.82 2.61 -1.34
N GLY A 48 -1.67 1.92 -1.33
CA GLY A 48 -0.39 2.49 -1.72
C GLY A 48 0.17 3.56 -0.79
N LEU A 49 -0.23 3.66 0.48
CA LEU A 49 0.33 4.65 1.40
C LEU A 49 1.79 4.36 1.74
N ARG A 50 2.57 5.42 1.99
CA ARG A 50 3.88 5.31 2.63
C ARG A 50 3.69 5.08 4.13
N ALA A 51 4.66 4.45 4.79
CA ALA A 51 4.56 4.18 6.23
C ALA A 51 4.45 5.44 7.10
N ASP A 52 4.96 6.59 6.65
CA ASP A 52 4.83 7.89 7.33
C ASP A 52 3.51 8.60 7.03
N GLU A 53 2.81 8.21 5.98
CA GLU A 53 1.47 8.69 5.65
C GLU A 53 0.38 8.00 6.49
N VAL A 54 0.59 6.74 6.91
CA VAL A 54 -0.40 5.91 7.61
C VAL A 54 -0.93 6.53 8.93
N THR A 55 -0.17 7.42 9.56
CA THR A 55 -0.53 8.02 10.85
C THR A 55 -1.42 9.27 10.73
N TYR A 56 -1.67 9.76 9.51
CA TYR A 56 -2.45 10.97 9.27
C TYR A 56 -3.96 10.71 9.07
N PRO A 57 -4.39 9.74 8.24
CA PRO A 57 -5.80 9.61 7.90
C PRO A 57 -6.67 9.28 9.10
N THR A 58 -7.86 9.87 9.10
CA THR A 58 -8.93 9.67 10.10
C THR A 58 -10.13 9.05 9.42
N ARG A 59 -11.12 8.57 10.18
CA ARG A 59 -12.33 8.02 9.57
C ARG A 59 -13.09 9.10 8.80
N GLU A 60 -13.22 10.32 9.32
CA GLU A 60 -13.92 11.42 8.64
C GLU A 60 -13.32 11.77 7.26
N ARG A 61 -12.04 11.46 7.04
CA ARG A 61 -11.35 11.68 5.77
C ARG A 61 -11.59 10.59 4.72
N LEU A 62 -12.27 9.50 5.08
CA LEU A 62 -12.68 8.45 4.14
C LEU A 62 -14.04 8.80 3.53
N GLN A 63 -14.06 9.09 2.24
CA GLN A 63 -15.23 9.63 1.54
C GLN A 63 -15.59 8.79 0.31
N TRP A 64 -16.89 8.63 0.07
CA TRP A 64 -17.41 8.02 -1.14
C TRP A 64 -17.56 9.08 -2.24
N SER A 65 -16.91 8.87 -3.37
CA SER A 65 -17.07 9.69 -4.57
C SER A 65 -18.19 9.10 -5.43
N SER A 66 -19.37 9.72 -5.42
CA SER A 66 -20.49 9.28 -6.27
C SER A 66 -20.22 9.45 -7.77
N SER A 67 -19.35 10.38 -8.16
CA SER A 67 -18.95 10.56 -9.56
C SER A 67 -17.96 9.51 -10.05
N GLY A 68 -17.12 8.99 -9.14
CA GLY A 68 -16.12 7.97 -9.46
C GLY A 68 -16.55 6.55 -9.08
N GLU A 69 -17.69 6.41 -8.39
CA GLU A 69 -18.16 5.16 -7.76
C GLU A 69 -17.04 4.47 -6.97
N CYS A 70 -16.30 5.25 -6.18
CA CYS A 70 -15.12 4.76 -5.47
C CYS A 70 -14.90 5.46 -4.13
N TRP A 71 -14.16 4.79 -3.23
CA TRP A 71 -13.71 5.38 -1.99
C TRP A 71 -12.39 6.12 -2.18
N LEU A 72 -12.32 7.30 -1.57
CA LEU A 72 -11.13 8.14 -1.50
C LEU A 72 -10.79 8.42 -0.04
N LEU A 73 -9.50 8.38 0.27
CA LEU A 73 -8.98 8.70 1.60
C LEU A 73 -7.99 9.85 1.47
N GLU A 74 -8.26 10.96 2.14
CA GLU A 74 -7.32 12.08 2.20
C GLU A 74 -6.06 11.65 2.97
N VAL A 75 -4.89 11.86 2.37
CA VAL A 75 -3.58 11.52 2.92
C VAL A 75 -2.65 12.72 2.80
N GLN A 76 -1.87 13.01 3.85
CA GLN A 76 -0.83 14.03 3.82
C GLN A 76 0.55 13.40 3.76
N GLY A 77 1.33 13.76 2.74
CA GLY A 77 2.74 13.38 2.64
C GLY A 77 3.63 14.27 3.49
N LYS A 78 4.79 13.74 3.91
CA LYS A 78 5.82 14.55 4.59
C LYS A 78 6.35 15.63 3.64
N ASP A 79 6.40 16.88 4.10
CA ASP A 79 7.02 17.95 3.33
C ASP A 79 8.55 17.82 3.35
N THR A 80 9.16 17.63 2.18
CA THR A 80 10.62 17.64 1.98
C THR A 80 11.17 19.05 1.68
N SER A 81 10.31 20.06 1.66
CA SER A 81 10.57 21.43 1.18
C SER A 81 10.25 22.52 2.21
N GLY A 82 9.69 22.19 3.38
CA GLY A 82 9.55 23.11 4.52
C GLY A 82 8.24 23.91 4.64
N GLY A 83 7.17 23.54 3.93
CA GLY A 83 5.81 24.06 4.08
C GLY A 83 4.79 23.04 4.62
N GLU A 84 3.50 23.27 4.35
CA GLU A 84 2.43 22.31 4.64
C GLU A 84 2.53 21.13 3.66
N GLY A 85 2.65 19.91 4.18
CA GLY A 85 2.77 18.70 3.36
C GLY A 85 1.63 18.58 2.35
N LYS A 86 1.94 18.18 1.11
CA LYS A 86 0.95 18.04 0.05
C LYS A 86 -0.06 16.96 0.40
N THR A 87 -1.35 17.31 0.33
CA THR A 87 -2.45 16.36 0.44
C THR A 87 -2.70 15.69 -0.92
N ARG A 88 -3.18 14.44 -0.86
CA ARG A 88 -3.68 13.68 -2.00
C ARG A 88 -4.84 12.81 -1.55
N ASP A 89 -5.70 12.44 -2.50
CA ASP A 89 -6.74 11.45 -2.30
C ASP A 89 -6.24 10.08 -2.78
N ALA A 90 -6.02 9.17 -1.84
CA ALA A 90 -5.71 7.78 -2.14
C ALA A 90 -6.99 7.04 -2.52
N TRP A 91 -6.95 6.25 -3.59
CA TRP A 91 -8.01 5.27 -3.85
C TRP A 91 -7.98 4.17 -2.79
N VAL A 92 -9.17 3.79 -2.32
CA VAL A 92 -9.37 2.74 -1.32
C VAL A 92 -10.31 1.67 -1.90
N PRO A 93 -9.92 0.39 -1.91
CA PRO A 93 -10.83 -0.70 -2.21
C PRO A 93 -12.05 -0.71 -1.28
N GLU A 94 -13.21 -1.15 -1.79
CA GLU A 94 -14.47 -1.17 -1.04
C GLU A 94 -14.37 -1.99 0.26
N ASP A 95 -13.77 -3.18 0.20
CA ASP A 95 -13.55 -4.06 1.35
C ASP A 95 -12.65 -3.43 2.42
N VAL A 96 -11.61 -2.68 2.00
CA VAL A 96 -10.74 -1.94 2.92
C VAL A 96 -11.50 -0.76 3.55
N ALA A 97 -12.31 -0.04 2.78
CA ALA A 97 -13.15 1.04 3.29
C ALA A 97 -14.18 0.55 4.32
N GLU A 98 -14.83 -0.58 4.04
CA GLU A 98 -15.72 -1.25 4.99
C GLU A 98 -14.96 -1.73 6.24
N ASN A 99 -13.76 -2.30 6.08
CA ASN A 99 -12.96 -2.77 7.21
C ASN A 99 -12.54 -1.61 8.13
N ILE A 100 -12.11 -0.47 7.58
CA ILE A 100 -11.78 0.74 8.35
C ILE A 100 -12.99 1.23 9.14
N GLN A 101 -14.17 1.28 8.50
CA GLN A 101 -15.42 1.70 9.13
C GLN A 101 -15.79 0.81 10.32
N ARG A 102 -15.74 -0.51 10.09
CA ARG A 102 -16.02 -1.52 11.11
C ARG A 102 -15.01 -1.46 12.26
N PHE A 103 -13.72 -1.32 11.95
CA PHE A 103 -12.65 -1.19 12.93
C PHE A 103 -12.87 0.00 13.87
N VAL A 104 -13.11 1.19 13.31
CA VAL A 104 -13.31 2.42 14.09
C VAL A 104 -14.56 2.32 14.96
N SER A 105 -15.67 1.81 14.38
CA SER A 105 -16.93 1.61 15.10
C SER A 105 -16.80 0.61 16.24
N GLU A 106 -16.31 -0.61 15.99
CA GLU A 106 -16.24 -1.68 16.99
C GLU A 106 -15.21 -1.38 18.10
N ARG A 107 -14.14 -0.63 17.79
CA ARG A 107 -13.18 -0.18 18.79
C ARG A 107 -13.60 1.11 19.51
N ASN A 108 -14.78 1.67 19.21
CA ASN A 108 -15.28 2.94 19.74
C ASN A 108 -14.23 4.07 19.63
N ARG A 109 -13.57 4.16 18.48
CA ARG A 109 -12.58 5.20 18.23
C ARG A 109 -13.27 6.49 17.80
N ASP A 110 -12.70 7.61 18.24
CA ASP A 110 -13.06 8.94 17.75
C ASP A 110 -12.82 9.00 16.23
N PRO A 111 -13.84 9.33 15.41
CA PRO A 111 -13.70 9.37 13.95
C PRO A 111 -12.76 10.48 13.44
N ASP A 112 -12.47 11.48 14.28
CA ASP A 112 -11.48 12.54 14.04
C ASP A 112 -10.06 12.16 14.49
N ALA A 113 -9.90 11.05 15.22
CA ALA A 113 -8.58 10.53 15.59
C ALA A 113 -7.95 9.71 14.44
N PRO A 114 -6.60 9.63 14.37
CA PRO A 114 -5.93 8.79 13.40
C PRO A 114 -6.41 7.34 13.45
N ILE A 115 -6.68 6.77 12.28
CA ILE A 115 -7.05 5.35 12.13
C ILE A 115 -5.95 4.47 12.71
N VAL A 116 -4.68 4.83 12.48
CA VAL A 116 -3.51 4.15 13.06
C VAL A 116 -2.73 5.15 13.92
N SER A 117 -2.81 5.00 15.24
CA SER A 117 -2.29 6.00 16.20
C SER A 117 -0.96 5.58 16.84
N VAL A 118 0.00 5.18 16.02
CA VAL A 118 1.36 4.80 16.47
C VAL A 118 2.41 5.53 15.65
N SER A 119 3.68 5.48 16.06
CA SER A 119 4.75 6.09 15.27
C SER A 119 5.04 5.34 13.96
N THR A 120 5.59 6.05 12.97
CA THR A 120 6.08 5.45 11.72
C THR A 120 7.05 4.28 11.97
N SER A 121 7.89 4.36 13.01
CA SER A 121 8.81 3.27 13.36
C SER A 121 8.06 2.02 13.83
N SER A 122 6.94 2.18 14.55
CA SER A 122 6.07 1.07 14.97
C SER A 122 5.39 0.42 13.77
N ILE A 123 4.86 1.21 12.83
CA ILE A 123 4.27 0.68 11.57
C ILE A 123 5.30 -0.15 10.79
N ARG A 124 6.50 0.40 10.59
CA ARG A 124 7.60 -0.35 9.94
C ARG A 124 7.97 -1.62 10.70
N ARG A 125 7.89 -1.61 12.04
CA ARG A 125 8.14 -2.79 12.87
C ARG A 125 7.04 -3.84 12.69
N TRP A 126 5.77 -3.43 12.66
CA TRP A 126 4.63 -4.33 12.46
C TRP A 126 4.72 -5.09 11.15
N VAL A 127 5.10 -4.44 10.04
CA VAL A 127 5.33 -5.12 8.75
C VAL A 127 6.42 -6.19 8.87
N ARG A 128 7.56 -5.87 9.51
CA ARG A 128 8.66 -6.83 9.69
C ARG A 128 8.27 -7.98 10.62
N GLU A 129 7.47 -7.71 11.65
CA GLU A 129 6.95 -8.73 12.56
C GLU A 129 6.00 -9.68 11.83
N ALA A 130 5.02 -9.15 11.10
CA ALA A 130 4.09 -9.93 10.28
C ALA A 130 4.83 -10.77 9.24
N ALA A 131 5.79 -10.17 8.52
CA ALA A 131 6.57 -10.90 7.52
C ALA A 131 7.47 -11.98 8.14
N ARG A 132 8.02 -11.77 9.35
CA ARG A 132 8.79 -12.79 10.06
C ARG A 132 7.94 -14.02 10.41
N GLN A 133 6.66 -13.84 10.71
CA GLN A 133 5.75 -14.98 10.95
C GLN A 133 5.59 -15.88 9.71
N LEU A 134 5.82 -15.33 8.52
CA LEU A 134 5.74 -16.06 7.24
C LEU A 134 7.10 -16.64 6.83
N ALA A 135 8.16 -16.51 7.64
CA ALA A 135 9.50 -16.94 7.28
C ALA A 135 9.61 -18.44 6.99
N GLU A 136 8.75 -19.28 7.59
CA GLU A 136 8.67 -20.72 7.31
C GLU A 136 8.20 -21.02 5.88
N GLU A 137 7.42 -20.11 5.27
CA GLU A 137 6.99 -20.21 3.86
C GLU A 137 8.08 -19.76 2.87
N GLY A 138 9.19 -19.22 3.38
CA GLY A 138 10.37 -18.88 2.58
C GLY A 138 11.18 -17.73 3.17
N GLU A 139 12.50 -17.87 3.11
CA GLU A 139 13.45 -16.90 3.68
C GLU A 139 13.30 -15.47 3.13
N ARG A 140 12.68 -15.31 1.94
CA ARG A 140 12.45 -14.00 1.33
C ARG A 140 11.54 -13.10 2.18
N TRP A 141 10.60 -13.69 2.93
CA TRP A 141 9.67 -12.95 3.77
C TRP A 141 10.39 -12.10 4.81
N ALA A 142 11.54 -12.56 5.32
CA ALA A 142 12.38 -11.80 6.25
C ALA A 142 12.92 -10.47 5.66
N ARG A 143 12.84 -10.28 4.33
CA ARG A 143 13.29 -9.08 3.62
C ARG A 143 12.15 -8.11 3.28
N VAL A 144 10.89 -8.51 3.46
CA VAL A 144 9.73 -7.66 3.14
C VAL A 144 9.72 -6.43 4.05
N SER A 145 9.60 -5.25 3.44
CA SER A 145 9.52 -3.97 4.14
C SER A 145 8.23 -3.22 3.79
N SER A 146 7.89 -2.20 4.57
CA SER A 146 6.75 -1.31 4.29
C SER A 146 6.85 -0.64 2.90
N HIS A 147 8.07 -0.37 2.43
CA HIS A 147 8.27 0.22 1.11
C HIS A 147 7.95 -0.78 -0.01
N ASP A 148 8.17 -2.07 0.23
CA ASP A 148 7.85 -3.12 -0.74
C ASP A 148 6.35 -3.31 -0.90
N LEU A 149 5.53 -3.02 0.13
CA LEU A 149 4.06 -3.05 0.01
C LEU A 149 3.58 -2.03 -1.01
N ARG A 150 3.94 -0.75 -0.83
CA ARG A 150 3.63 0.31 -1.79
C ARG A 150 4.20 0.02 -3.18
N ARG A 151 5.38 -0.58 -3.25
CA ARG A 151 6.00 -0.96 -4.53
C ARG A 151 5.20 -2.05 -5.23
N SER A 152 4.83 -3.09 -4.51
CA SER A 152 4.04 -4.19 -5.05
C SER A 152 2.67 -3.71 -5.51
N TRP A 153 2.01 -2.84 -4.73
CA TRP A 153 0.77 -2.17 -5.12
C TRP A 153 0.89 -1.43 -6.45
N ALA A 154 1.89 -0.55 -6.56
CA ALA A 154 2.10 0.25 -7.77
C ALA A 154 2.39 -0.62 -8.99
N THR A 155 3.29 -1.60 -8.85
CA THR A 155 3.64 -2.53 -9.91
C THR A 155 2.44 -3.37 -10.33
N TYR A 156 1.68 -3.93 -9.39
CA TYR A 156 0.50 -4.73 -9.69
C TYR A 156 -0.55 -3.95 -10.49
N HIS A 157 -0.91 -2.74 -10.04
CA HIS A 157 -1.93 -1.95 -10.74
C HIS A 157 -1.46 -1.49 -12.13
N MET A 158 -0.23 -0.99 -12.27
CA MET A 158 0.25 -0.53 -13.58
C MET A 158 0.51 -1.68 -14.55
N VAL A 159 1.17 -2.74 -14.08
CA VAL A 159 1.69 -3.78 -14.95
C VAL A 159 0.66 -4.88 -15.14
N GLU A 160 0.10 -5.42 -14.07
CA GLU A 160 -0.82 -6.56 -14.15
C GLU A 160 -2.25 -6.12 -14.46
N GLN A 161 -2.77 -5.09 -13.79
CA GLN A 161 -4.11 -4.56 -14.07
C GLN A 161 -4.13 -3.63 -15.28
N GLY A 162 -2.98 -3.06 -15.68
CA GLY A 162 -2.92 -2.14 -16.83
C GLY A 162 -3.53 -0.78 -16.54
N THR A 163 -3.60 -0.36 -15.27
CA THR A 163 -4.05 0.98 -14.90
C THR A 163 -3.13 2.03 -15.52
N ASP A 164 -3.71 3.08 -16.09
CA ASP A 164 -2.94 4.11 -16.76
C ASP A 164 -2.05 4.87 -15.77
N VAL A 165 -0.86 5.26 -16.26
CA VAL A 165 0.17 5.89 -15.43
C VAL A 165 -0.30 7.23 -14.85
N ARG A 166 -1.16 7.99 -15.54
CA ARG A 166 -1.63 9.29 -15.04
C ARG A 166 -2.60 9.13 -13.87
N THR A 167 -3.48 8.14 -13.94
CA THR A 167 -4.35 7.76 -12.83
C THR A 167 -3.48 7.32 -11.65
N MET A 168 -2.51 6.45 -11.86
CA MET A 168 -1.59 6.00 -10.79
C MET A 168 -0.79 7.14 -10.18
N MET A 169 -0.28 8.07 -11.00
CA MET A 169 0.40 9.28 -10.54
C MET A 169 -0.50 10.13 -9.63
N SER A 170 -1.77 10.31 -10.01
CA SER A 170 -2.76 11.06 -9.25
C SER A 170 -3.00 10.42 -7.87
N ILE A 171 -3.42 9.15 -7.85
CA ILE A 171 -3.82 8.49 -6.61
C ILE A 171 -2.62 8.15 -5.72
N GLY A 172 -1.43 7.93 -6.28
CA GLY A 172 -0.22 7.66 -5.50
C GLY A 172 0.56 8.91 -5.11
N GLY A 173 0.27 10.08 -5.69
CA GLY A 173 1.01 11.32 -5.38
C GLY A 173 2.43 11.34 -5.94
N TRP A 174 2.59 10.91 -7.20
CA TRP A 174 3.83 11.09 -7.95
C TRP A 174 3.74 12.34 -8.83
N SER A 175 4.73 13.22 -8.72
CA SER A 175 4.73 14.53 -9.39
C SER A 175 5.20 14.50 -10.85
N ASN A 176 5.91 13.44 -11.27
CA ASN A 176 6.44 13.29 -12.62
C ASN A 176 6.68 11.81 -12.96
N TYR A 177 6.99 11.54 -14.23
CA TYR A 177 7.22 10.18 -14.73
C TYR A 177 8.50 9.54 -14.15
N ASP A 178 9.57 10.31 -13.97
CA ASP A 178 10.82 9.80 -13.37
C ASP A 178 10.60 9.24 -11.95
N ALA A 179 9.64 9.79 -11.20
CA ALA A 179 9.32 9.32 -9.85
C ALA A 179 8.51 8.01 -9.84
N ILE A 180 7.77 7.70 -10.91
CA ILE A 180 6.95 6.49 -11.01
C ILE A 180 7.63 5.38 -11.82
N GLU A 181 8.57 5.71 -12.70
CA GLU A 181 9.36 4.78 -13.49
C GLU A 181 9.95 3.60 -12.68
N PRO A 182 10.50 3.78 -11.46
CA PRO A 182 11.03 2.67 -10.66
C PRO A 182 10.01 1.60 -10.25
N TYR A 183 8.73 1.83 -10.49
CA TYR A 183 7.61 0.92 -10.21
C TYR A 183 7.07 0.22 -11.46
N LEU A 184 7.52 0.63 -12.66
CA LEU A 184 7.20 0.00 -13.94
C LEU A 184 8.08 -1.25 -14.14
N GLY A 185 7.74 -2.32 -13.44
CA GLY A 185 8.37 -3.63 -13.63
C GLY A 185 8.00 -4.28 -14.97
N GLU A 186 8.73 -5.33 -15.33
CA GLU A 186 8.36 -6.16 -16.49
C GLU A 186 7.03 -6.89 -16.23
N PRO A 187 6.14 -6.99 -17.25
CA PRO A 187 4.90 -7.75 -17.13
C PRO A 187 5.15 -9.24 -16.98
N THR A 188 4.29 -9.91 -16.21
CA THR A 188 4.30 -11.38 -16.16
C THR A 188 3.96 -11.96 -17.54
N GLU A 189 4.43 -13.19 -17.81
CA GLU A 189 4.06 -13.91 -19.03
C GLU A 189 2.54 -14.05 -19.20
N ALA A 190 1.82 -14.23 -18.07
CA ALA A 190 0.37 -14.28 -18.06
C ALA A 190 -0.26 -12.95 -18.52
N LYS A 191 0.28 -11.81 -18.09
CA LYS A 191 -0.13 -10.49 -18.58
C LYS A 191 0.18 -10.31 -20.06
N ILE A 192 1.40 -10.65 -20.49
CA ILE A 192 1.81 -10.57 -21.90
C ILE A 192 0.83 -11.36 -22.78
N GLY A 193 0.52 -12.60 -22.39
CA GLY A 193 -0.44 -13.44 -23.09
C GLY A 193 -1.83 -12.81 -23.18
N ARG A 194 -2.38 -12.31 -22.06
CA ARG A 194 -3.70 -11.63 -22.05
C ARG A 194 -3.72 -10.37 -22.91
N SER A 195 -2.68 -9.55 -22.85
CA SER A 195 -2.60 -8.27 -23.58
C SER A 195 -2.40 -8.43 -25.08
N MET A 196 -1.71 -9.48 -25.53
CA MET A 196 -1.42 -9.70 -26.95
C MET A 196 -2.45 -10.58 -27.67
N SER A 197 -3.37 -11.21 -26.93
CA SER A 197 -4.41 -12.08 -27.49
C SER A 197 -5.72 -11.34 -27.81
N ALA A 198 -5.72 -10.00 -27.77
CA ALA A 198 -6.86 -9.14 -28.06
C ALA A 198 -7.01 -8.83 -29.56
#